data_AF-A0A401K0K6-F1
#
_entry.id   AF-A0A401K0K6-F1
#
_cell.length_a   1.000
_cell.length_b   1.000
_cell.length_c   1.000
_cell.angle_alpha   90.00
_cell.angle_beta   90.00
_cell.angle_gamma   90.00
#
_symmetry.space_group_name_H-M   'P 1'
#
loop_
_entity.id
_entity.type
_entity.pdbx_description
1 polymer ?
#
loop_
_entity_poly.entity_id
_entity_poly.type
_entity_poly.pdbx_seq_one_letter_code
_entity_poly.pdbx_strand_id
1 'polypeptide(L)'
;MPKIFSGEDGPSGLPPTNEQSVAPPQGAVSRTRVNRPAAGSAASGTPRIPPEVDGIQVNFCKDPVCWNYGVPPKAVSKRGRGSGNHDTYVLSGGRLKRGTPRVALRCKLCGDTPPVKSNLAIAEEVQRLMEYLAPEPEPSCPDEACPNHGQGIYACRKSYQRYGKTVHGSPRYHCKACGCTFAVPTPTTGQKKPYENREIFMELVNKAPFRRIMEKRDIAAPTLYGKIDFLFQQCKRFLARRERRLAAGLPLEHLSISVDRQDYYTNWVRREDKRNVPLHAVIAADNRSGYVFGAHLNFDPRFTPAAVEADVHTDDDDLRQQEYRRNARFWLKSDYETSVTASANRRVFRGKKALDHAEAVYKTAETRDDVEISGEFNEALRLPEAGMQIHAEYTLYAHFQVLKRLLKGAKSITFYLDQDAGIHAACLAAFKDEVMEGRVHAFFVSVNKTMTKGQKLKAFNEAKKRFADAMLGMPKRKELKVKLQLIKDQFPLMRQIGGYGDRWLMHPLPTMNEPEKALCHLTGRPEPELDADRLAEMFLYGSMYGADRFMELIRRRLSILERAVSTSSAAGRVWYGYAPYNPQIIEKLLLILRVYWNYCFVPKGSEDGKTPAERLGLAKGRVHVEDIVYFDPYGAH
;
A
#
# COMPACT_ATOMS: atom_id res chain seq x y z
N MET A 1 22.40 40.46 4.15
CA MET A 1 22.13 41.19 5.42
C MET A 1 21.34 42.44 5.05
N PRO A 2 20.27 42.81 5.79
CA PRO A 2 20.30 42.99 7.24
C PRO A 2 19.50 41.94 8.03
N LYS A 3 19.88 41.86 9.31
CA LYS A 3 19.41 40.96 10.37
C LYS A 3 18.10 41.46 10.96
N ILE A 4 17.08 40.60 11.06
CA ILE A 4 15.94 40.79 11.98
C ILE A 4 15.57 39.40 12.54
N PHE A 5 16.37 38.91 13.48
CA PHE A 5 15.95 37.87 14.43
C PHE A 5 16.77 38.07 15.71
N SER A 6 16.16 38.71 16.68
CA SER A 6 16.54 38.71 18.09
C SER A 6 15.23 38.54 18.85
N GLY A 7 15.12 37.46 19.60
CA GLY A 7 13.90 37.05 20.29
C GLY A 7 14.02 35.60 20.74
N GLU A 8 15.05 35.34 21.54
CA GLU A 8 15.03 34.25 22.52
C GLU A 8 13.92 34.58 23.52
N ASP A 9 12.96 33.67 23.69
CA ASP A 9 12.16 33.43 24.89
C ASP A 9 11.11 32.36 24.52
N GLY A 10 11.51 31.10 24.66
CA GLY A 10 10.57 29.98 24.61
C GLY A 10 9.83 29.88 25.94
N PRO A 11 8.50 29.74 25.98
CA PRO A 11 7.82 29.52 27.24
C PRO A 11 8.16 28.12 27.75
N SER A 12 8.95 28.10 28.81
CA SER A 12 9.01 27.05 29.82
C SER A 12 7.65 26.95 30.51
N GLY A 13 7.10 25.74 30.61
CA GLY A 13 5.85 25.50 31.33
C GLY A 13 5.01 24.38 30.73
N LEU A 14 5.43 23.13 30.93
CA LEU A 14 4.48 22.00 30.95
C LEU A 14 3.87 21.95 32.35
N PRO A 15 2.53 21.96 32.51
CA PRO A 15 1.93 21.55 33.77
C PRO A 15 1.99 20.02 33.90
N PRO A 16 2.01 19.49 35.13
CA PRO A 16 2.20 18.06 35.39
C PRO A 16 1.06 17.24 34.80
N THR A 17 1.42 16.11 34.19
CA THR A 17 0.49 15.04 33.81
C THR A 17 -0.15 14.48 35.07
N ASN A 18 -1.39 14.89 35.35
CA ASN A 18 -2.22 14.22 36.34
C ASN A 18 -2.70 12.91 35.72
N GLU A 19 -1.99 11.82 35.99
CA GLU A 19 -2.44 10.45 35.74
C GLU A 19 -3.63 10.14 36.66
N GLN A 20 -4.82 10.55 36.22
CA GLN A 20 -6.05 9.87 36.63
C GLN A 20 -6.45 8.90 35.53
N SER A 21 -6.17 7.64 35.83
CA SER A 21 -6.55 6.44 35.12
C SER A 21 -8.06 6.41 34.85
N VAL A 22 -8.46 6.82 33.65
CA VAL A 22 -9.74 6.40 33.08
C VAL A 22 -9.45 5.12 32.30
N ALA A 23 -9.78 3.99 32.92
CA ALA A 23 -9.69 2.68 32.29
C ALA A 23 -10.43 2.71 30.94
N PRO A 24 -9.83 2.20 29.85
CA PRO A 24 -10.55 2.04 28.60
C PRO A 24 -11.69 1.04 28.81
N PRO A 25 -12.85 1.21 28.14
CA PRO A 25 -13.90 0.21 28.20
C PRO A 25 -13.32 -1.10 27.67
N GLN A 26 -13.32 -2.13 28.52
CA GLN A 26 -12.97 -3.49 28.16
C GLN A 26 -14.05 -4.03 27.21
N GLY A 27 -13.98 -3.63 25.95
CA GLY A 27 -14.65 -4.34 24.88
C GLY A 27 -13.92 -5.66 24.69
N ALA A 28 -14.54 -6.75 25.15
CA ALA A 28 -14.07 -8.10 24.92
C ALA A 28 -13.90 -8.30 23.41
N VAL A 29 -12.66 -8.19 22.92
CA VAL A 29 -12.29 -8.75 21.63
C VAL A 29 -12.41 -10.26 21.83
N SER A 30 -13.52 -10.82 21.36
CA SER A 30 -13.77 -12.25 21.35
C SER A 30 -12.54 -12.92 20.75
N ARG A 31 -11.76 -13.57 21.62
CA ARG A 31 -10.63 -14.41 21.23
C ARG A 31 -11.23 -15.63 20.58
N THR A 32 -11.55 -15.56 19.29
CA THR A 32 -11.74 -16.75 18.48
C THR A 32 -10.41 -17.49 18.47
N ARG A 33 -10.32 -18.46 19.37
CA ARG A 33 -9.33 -19.52 19.40
C ARG A 33 -9.36 -20.17 18.02
N VAL A 34 -8.39 -19.87 17.17
CA VAL A 34 -8.16 -20.66 15.96
C VAL A 34 -7.89 -22.08 16.45
N ASN A 35 -8.75 -23.02 16.05
CA ASN A 35 -8.68 -24.40 16.48
C ASN A 35 -7.26 -24.96 16.21
N ARG A 36 -6.59 -25.33 17.29
CA ARG A 36 -5.33 -26.08 17.28
C ARG A 36 -5.63 -27.44 16.63
N PRO A 37 -4.95 -27.87 15.55
CA PRO A 37 -5.09 -29.25 15.11
C PRO A 37 -4.57 -30.15 16.24
N ALA A 38 -5.36 -31.17 16.56
CA ALA A 38 -5.07 -32.13 17.61
C ALA A 38 -3.67 -32.71 17.43
N ALA A 39 -2.90 -32.75 18.52
CA ALA A 39 -1.57 -33.34 18.56
C ALA A 39 -1.68 -34.87 18.40
N GLY A 40 -1.72 -35.32 17.15
CA GLY A 40 -1.45 -36.69 16.76
C GLY A 40 0.05 -36.85 16.49
N SER A 41 0.68 -37.79 17.19
CA SER A 41 2.10 -38.13 17.11
C SER A 41 2.53 -38.59 15.70
N ALA A 42 3.38 -37.82 15.03
CA ALA A 42 4.33 -38.31 14.03
C ALA A 42 5.44 -37.26 13.80
N ALA A 43 6.70 -37.69 13.85
CA ALA A 43 7.93 -36.92 13.71
C ALA A 43 7.86 -35.69 12.78
N SER A 44 7.82 -34.47 13.33
CA SER A 44 7.66 -33.23 12.55
C SER A 44 8.95 -32.42 12.46
N GLY A 45 9.75 -32.64 11.41
CA GLY A 45 10.78 -31.67 11.02
C GLY A 45 10.14 -30.39 10.50
N THR A 46 10.77 -29.22 10.73
CA THR A 46 10.34 -27.94 10.15
C THR A 46 10.18 -28.07 8.63
N PRO A 47 9.04 -27.67 8.05
CA PRO A 47 8.81 -27.77 6.61
C PRO A 47 9.86 -26.95 5.85
N ARG A 48 10.10 -27.35 4.60
CA ARG A 48 11.14 -26.77 3.74
C ARG A 48 10.91 -25.28 3.43
N ILE A 49 9.65 -24.88 3.36
CA ILE A 49 9.19 -23.49 3.17
C ILE A 49 8.08 -23.22 4.18
N PRO A 50 7.78 -21.94 4.50
CA PRO A 50 6.62 -21.59 5.28
C PRO A 50 5.33 -22.19 4.69
N PRO A 51 4.44 -22.76 5.53
CA PRO A 51 3.20 -23.37 5.07
C PRO A 51 2.31 -22.34 4.38
N GLU A 52 1.40 -22.82 3.54
CA GLU A 52 0.35 -21.97 2.96
C GLU A 52 -0.63 -21.53 4.05
N VAL A 53 -1.06 -20.27 4.00
CA VAL A 53 -2.03 -19.67 4.93
C VAL A 53 -3.07 -18.89 4.14
N ASP A 54 -4.36 -19.14 4.37
CA ASP A 54 -5.47 -18.46 3.69
C ASP A 54 -5.38 -18.42 2.14
N GLY A 55 -4.89 -19.50 1.53
CA GLY A 55 -4.69 -19.59 0.08
C GLY A 55 -3.43 -18.86 -0.43
N ILE A 56 -2.56 -18.39 0.47
CA ILE A 56 -1.37 -17.62 0.15
C ILE A 56 -0.13 -18.51 0.29
N GLN A 57 0.47 -18.81 -0.85
CA GLN A 57 1.80 -19.40 -0.95
C GLN A 57 2.61 -18.57 -1.95
N VAL A 58 3.57 -17.77 -1.47
CA VAL A 58 4.40 -16.90 -2.34
C VAL A 58 5.79 -17.48 -2.61
N ASN A 59 6.18 -18.58 -1.99
CA ASN A 59 7.53 -19.12 -2.08
C ASN A 59 7.68 -20.04 -3.30
N PHE A 60 7.86 -19.44 -4.48
CA PHE A 60 8.04 -20.11 -5.77
C PHE A 60 8.81 -19.20 -6.75
N CYS A 61 9.21 -19.72 -7.91
CA CYS A 61 10.00 -18.98 -8.91
C CYS A 61 9.19 -17.82 -9.48
N LYS A 62 9.77 -16.62 -9.60
CA LYS A 62 9.03 -15.43 -10.06
C LYS A 62 9.16 -15.16 -11.54
N ASP A 63 9.87 -15.99 -12.28
CA ASP A 63 10.03 -15.88 -13.73
C ASP A 63 8.85 -16.51 -14.49
N PRO A 64 7.99 -15.73 -15.18
CA PRO A 64 6.80 -16.25 -15.88
C PRO A 64 7.07 -17.19 -17.06
N VAL A 65 8.31 -17.25 -17.58
CA VAL A 65 8.67 -18.20 -18.64
C VAL A 65 9.16 -19.54 -18.09
N CYS A 66 9.39 -19.63 -16.79
CA CYS A 66 9.87 -20.83 -16.14
C CYS A 66 8.73 -21.81 -15.81
N TRP A 67 8.97 -23.11 -16.00
CA TRP A 67 8.01 -24.18 -15.63
C TRP A 67 7.74 -24.26 -14.13
N ASN A 68 8.61 -23.67 -13.33
CA ASN A 68 8.49 -23.57 -11.88
C ASN A 68 7.73 -22.29 -11.45
N TYR A 69 7.26 -21.45 -12.37
CA TYR A 69 6.43 -20.30 -12.05
C TYR A 69 5.10 -20.75 -11.44
N GLY A 70 4.77 -20.19 -10.27
CA GLY A 70 3.56 -20.54 -9.53
C GLY A 70 3.54 -21.92 -8.86
N VAL A 71 4.62 -22.70 -8.99
CA VAL A 71 4.76 -24.06 -8.44
C VAL A 71 5.68 -24.02 -7.22
N PRO A 72 5.17 -24.25 -6.00
CA PRO A 72 6.01 -24.25 -4.80
C PRO A 72 6.91 -25.50 -4.73
N PRO A 73 8.07 -25.41 -4.03
CA PRO A 73 8.87 -26.56 -3.67
C PRO A 73 8.07 -27.66 -2.98
N LYS A 74 8.48 -28.91 -3.15
CA LYS A 74 7.87 -30.05 -2.46
C LYS A 74 8.14 -29.93 -0.95
N ALA A 75 7.12 -30.23 -0.15
CA ALA A 75 7.21 -30.18 1.32
C ALA A 75 8.29 -31.10 1.88
N VAL A 76 8.52 -32.26 1.24
CA VAL A 76 9.57 -33.22 1.58
C VAL A 76 10.41 -33.52 0.34
N SER A 77 11.73 -33.38 0.45
CA SER A 77 12.69 -33.81 -0.57
C SER A 77 13.55 -34.93 0.00
N LYS A 78 13.38 -36.17 -0.48
CA LYS A 78 14.33 -37.25 -0.17
C LYS A 78 15.68 -36.93 -0.85
N ARG A 79 16.78 -36.93 -0.09
CA ARG A 79 18.16 -36.81 -0.63
C ARG A 79 18.80 -38.20 -0.59
N GLY A 80 19.31 -38.69 -1.72
CA GLY A 80 20.01 -39.98 -1.82
C GLY A 80 20.05 -40.57 -3.24
N ARG A 81 21.07 -41.39 -3.55
CA ARG A 81 21.14 -42.18 -4.81
C ARG A 81 19.94 -43.14 -4.86
N GLY A 82 19.18 -43.13 -5.96
CA GLY A 82 18.00 -43.99 -6.16
C GLY A 82 16.65 -43.38 -5.82
N SER A 83 16.59 -42.10 -5.41
CA SER A 83 15.31 -41.40 -5.17
C SER A 83 14.73 -40.86 -6.48
N GLY A 84 13.73 -41.51 -7.06
CA GLY A 84 13.10 -41.10 -8.33
C GLY A 84 12.28 -39.80 -8.29
N ASN A 85 12.25 -39.06 -7.18
CA ASN A 85 11.40 -37.88 -7.01
C ASN A 85 12.20 -36.65 -6.53
N HIS A 86 13.15 -36.21 -7.34
CA HIS A 86 13.93 -35.00 -7.06
C HIS A 86 13.04 -33.74 -7.16
N ASP A 87 13.19 -32.83 -6.20
CA ASP A 87 12.57 -31.51 -6.25
C ASP A 87 13.33 -30.60 -7.24
N THR A 88 12.62 -29.72 -7.94
CA THR A 88 13.15 -28.73 -8.88
C THR A 88 13.72 -27.49 -8.19
N TYR A 89 13.73 -27.46 -6.84
CA TYR A 89 14.35 -26.42 -6.04
C TYR A 89 15.49 -26.92 -5.14
N VAL A 90 16.42 -26.04 -4.78
CA VAL A 90 17.38 -26.17 -3.66
C VAL A 90 17.21 -25.00 -2.70
N LEU A 91 17.31 -25.21 -1.38
CA LEU A 91 17.39 -24.09 -0.42
C LEU A 91 18.85 -23.63 -0.34
N SER A 92 19.08 -22.34 -0.50
CA SER A 92 20.36 -21.66 -0.27
C SER A 92 20.24 -20.71 0.93
N GLY A 93 21.29 -20.63 1.75
CA GLY A 93 21.27 -19.87 3.00
C GLY A 93 20.77 -20.73 4.16
N GLY A 94 21.67 -21.11 5.07
CA GLY A 94 21.33 -22.03 6.15
C GLY A 94 22.52 -22.52 6.95
N ARG A 95 22.97 -21.72 7.93
CA ARG A 95 23.47 -22.23 9.21
C ARG A 95 22.94 -21.37 10.34
N LEU A 96 22.00 -21.91 11.10
CA LEU A 96 21.37 -21.52 12.39
C LEU A 96 22.19 -20.67 13.40
N LYS A 97 22.86 -19.60 12.99
CA LYS A 97 23.53 -18.66 13.91
C LYS A 97 22.91 -17.28 13.75
N ARG A 98 22.74 -16.54 14.86
CA ARG A 98 22.34 -15.13 14.81
C ARG A 98 23.14 -14.40 13.72
N GLY A 99 22.46 -13.78 12.77
CA GLY A 99 23.09 -13.16 11.59
C GLY A 99 23.28 -14.07 10.36
N THR A 100 22.60 -15.22 10.26
CA THR A 100 22.61 -16.04 9.02
C THR A 100 21.93 -15.27 7.88
N PRO A 101 22.42 -15.33 6.62
CA PRO A 101 21.69 -14.80 5.47
C PRO A 101 20.29 -15.41 5.39
N ARG A 102 19.30 -14.59 4.98
CA ARG A 102 17.91 -14.99 4.74
C ARG A 102 17.85 -16.23 3.85
N VAL A 103 16.85 -17.07 4.08
CA VAL A 103 16.68 -18.29 3.28
C VAL A 103 16.21 -17.89 1.89
N ALA A 104 16.88 -18.42 0.86
CA ALA A 104 16.48 -18.24 -0.53
C ALA A 104 16.22 -19.60 -1.19
N LEU A 105 15.27 -19.62 -2.12
CA LEU A 105 15.01 -20.75 -3.00
C LEU A 105 15.85 -20.60 -4.24
N ARG A 106 16.66 -21.60 -4.61
CA ARG A 106 17.28 -21.69 -5.93
C ARG A 106 16.47 -22.60 -6.83
N CYS A 107 15.91 -22.05 -7.89
CA CYS A 107 15.24 -22.78 -8.96
C CYS A 107 16.27 -23.53 -9.80
N LYS A 108 16.13 -24.85 -9.97
CA LYS A 108 17.04 -25.67 -10.80
C LYS A 108 16.75 -25.55 -12.30
N LEU A 109 15.62 -24.96 -12.68
CA LEU A 109 15.20 -24.85 -14.08
C LEU A 109 15.74 -23.58 -14.74
N CYS A 110 15.47 -22.41 -14.15
CA CYS A 110 15.94 -21.12 -14.68
C CYS A 110 17.13 -20.52 -13.91
N GLY A 111 17.51 -21.10 -12.76
CA GLY A 111 18.60 -20.58 -11.92
C GLY A 111 18.21 -19.44 -10.97
N ASP A 112 17.00 -18.90 -11.08
CA ASP A 112 16.47 -17.82 -10.24
C ASP A 112 16.56 -18.15 -8.74
N THR A 113 16.85 -17.14 -7.92
CA THR A 113 17.07 -17.29 -6.47
C THR A 113 16.13 -16.42 -5.60
N PRO A 114 14.80 -16.59 -5.67
CA PRO A 114 13.89 -15.75 -4.91
C PRO A 114 14.05 -15.96 -3.39
N PRO A 115 14.03 -14.89 -2.59
CA PRO A 115 14.03 -14.97 -1.13
C PRO A 115 12.75 -15.65 -0.64
N VAL A 116 12.85 -16.40 0.46
CA VAL A 116 11.70 -16.98 1.15
C VAL A 116 11.02 -15.90 1.99
N LYS A 117 9.69 -15.93 2.06
CA LYS A 117 8.85 -15.00 2.85
C LYS A 117 7.85 -15.77 3.70
N SER A 118 7.51 -15.22 4.86
CA SER A 118 6.46 -15.75 5.73
C SER A 118 5.09 -15.57 5.09
N ASN A 119 4.41 -16.66 4.73
CA ASN A 119 3.02 -16.61 4.26
C ASN A 119 2.06 -16.14 5.36
N LEU A 120 2.34 -16.49 6.63
CA LEU A 120 1.57 -16.02 7.78
C LEU A 120 1.63 -14.50 7.90
N ALA A 121 2.82 -13.91 7.83
CA ALA A 121 3.00 -12.46 7.87
C ALA A 121 2.20 -11.74 6.77
N ILE A 122 2.19 -12.30 5.56
CA ILE A 122 1.41 -11.75 4.44
C ILE A 122 -0.08 -11.87 4.73
N ALA A 123 -0.56 -13.04 5.16
CA ALA A 123 -1.98 -13.26 5.45
C ALA A 123 -2.52 -12.30 6.53
N GLU A 124 -1.78 -12.13 7.63
CA GLU A 124 -2.19 -11.22 8.69
C GLU A 124 -2.13 -9.75 8.25
N GLU A 125 -1.18 -9.37 7.39
CA GLU A 125 -1.10 -8.03 6.82
C GLU A 125 -2.25 -7.78 5.82
N VAL A 126 -2.63 -8.77 5.01
CA VAL A 126 -3.84 -8.71 4.17
C VAL A 126 -5.08 -8.48 5.03
N GLN A 127 -5.20 -9.21 6.14
CA GLN A 127 -6.31 -9.04 7.09
C GLN A 127 -6.36 -7.62 7.64
N ARG A 128 -5.22 -7.04 8.03
CA ARG A 128 -5.13 -5.64 8.51
C ARG A 128 -5.58 -4.65 7.43
N LEU A 129 -5.06 -4.78 6.21
CA LEU A 129 -5.38 -3.87 5.12
C LEU A 129 -6.85 -3.98 4.66
N MET A 130 -7.46 -5.16 4.78
CA MET A 130 -8.86 -5.38 4.43
C MET A 130 -9.84 -5.21 5.59
N GLU A 131 -9.37 -4.94 6.81
CA GLU A 131 -10.21 -4.87 8.02
C GLU A 131 -11.41 -3.92 7.84
N TYR A 132 -11.22 -2.80 7.13
CA TYR A 132 -12.28 -1.83 6.87
C TYR A 132 -13.45 -2.40 6.04
N LEU A 133 -13.23 -3.45 5.25
CA LEU A 133 -14.28 -4.10 4.44
C LEU A 133 -15.17 -5.02 5.27
N ALA A 134 -14.75 -5.43 6.47
CA ALA A 134 -15.58 -6.25 7.34
C ALA A 134 -16.93 -5.54 7.61
N PRO A 135 -18.07 -6.25 7.53
CA PRO A 135 -19.36 -5.65 7.88
C PRO A 135 -19.33 -5.24 9.35
N GLU A 136 -19.78 -4.02 9.64
CA GLU A 136 -20.03 -3.64 11.03
C GLU A 136 -21.25 -4.42 11.53
N PRO A 137 -21.20 -4.98 12.75
CA PRO A 137 -22.37 -5.64 13.31
C PRO A 137 -23.48 -4.62 13.49
N GLU A 138 -24.69 -5.00 13.09
CA GLU A 138 -25.86 -4.17 13.33
C GLU A 138 -26.04 -3.94 14.84
N PRO A 139 -26.52 -2.76 15.26
CA PRO A 139 -26.95 -2.56 16.63
C PRO A 139 -27.96 -3.64 17.00
N SER A 140 -27.83 -4.21 18.19
CA SER A 140 -28.69 -5.27 18.70
C SER A 140 -28.92 -5.09 20.19
N CYS A 141 -29.71 -5.97 20.80
CA CYS A 141 -29.95 -5.96 22.23
C CYS A 141 -28.61 -6.01 23.02
N PRO A 142 -28.34 -5.05 23.94
CA PRO A 142 -27.07 -5.00 24.66
C PRO A 142 -26.95 -6.04 25.78
N ASP A 143 -28.05 -6.70 26.15
CA ASP A 143 -28.06 -7.76 27.14
C ASP A 143 -27.53 -9.06 26.52
N GLU A 144 -26.31 -9.46 26.91
CA GLU A 144 -25.62 -10.65 26.39
C GLU A 144 -26.39 -11.96 26.64
N ALA A 145 -27.26 -12.00 27.66
CA ALA A 145 -28.08 -13.18 27.96
C ALA A 145 -29.37 -13.25 27.12
N CYS A 146 -29.73 -12.18 26.41
CA CYS A 146 -30.96 -12.11 25.65
C CYS A 146 -30.86 -12.87 24.32
N PRO A 147 -31.90 -13.61 23.88
CA PRO A 147 -31.88 -14.29 22.58
C PRO A 147 -31.77 -13.33 21.38
N ASN A 148 -32.12 -12.05 21.58
CA ASN A 148 -31.98 -11.01 20.57
C ASN A 148 -30.58 -10.36 20.58
N HIS A 149 -29.67 -10.73 21.47
CA HIS A 149 -28.28 -10.30 21.40
C HIS A 149 -27.64 -10.78 20.10
N GLY A 150 -26.92 -9.89 19.40
CA GLY A 150 -26.36 -10.18 18.08
C GLY A 150 -27.38 -10.24 16.93
N GLN A 151 -28.69 -10.24 17.21
CA GLN A 151 -29.73 -10.10 16.18
C GLN A 151 -29.91 -8.63 15.83
N GLY A 152 -29.42 -8.21 14.67
CA GLY A 152 -29.44 -6.83 14.22
C GLY A 152 -30.85 -6.21 14.16
N ILE A 153 -30.98 -4.94 14.57
CA ILE A 153 -32.28 -4.24 14.57
C ILE A 153 -32.88 -4.06 13.16
N TYR A 154 -32.07 -4.02 12.12
CA TYR A 154 -32.53 -3.81 10.73
C TYR A 154 -32.78 -5.14 10.02
N ALA A 155 -31.98 -6.17 10.32
CA ALA A 155 -32.20 -7.54 9.87
C ALA A 155 -33.42 -8.19 10.55
N CYS A 156 -33.57 -7.99 11.86
CA CYS A 156 -34.59 -8.63 12.70
C CYS A 156 -35.63 -7.61 13.22
N ARG A 157 -36.17 -6.75 12.35
CA ARG A 157 -37.09 -5.66 12.73
C ARG A 157 -38.26 -6.09 13.60
N LYS A 158 -38.77 -7.32 13.42
CA LYS A 158 -39.90 -7.85 14.20
C LYS A 158 -39.57 -7.99 15.69
N SER A 159 -38.31 -8.25 16.03
CA SER A 159 -37.81 -8.44 17.40
C SER A 159 -37.68 -7.14 18.20
N TYR A 160 -37.82 -5.99 17.54
CA TYR A 160 -37.60 -4.67 18.12
C TYR A 160 -38.79 -3.73 17.86
N GLN A 161 -38.92 -2.70 18.69
CA GLN A 161 -39.88 -1.61 18.51
C GLN A 161 -39.17 -0.28 18.71
N ARG A 162 -39.44 0.71 17.85
CA ARG A 162 -38.88 2.06 18.03
C ARG A 162 -39.52 2.73 19.25
N TYR A 163 -38.70 3.28 20.13
CA TYR A 163 -39.09 3.85 21.43
C TYR A 163 -38.64 5.32 21.56
N GLY A 164 -38.97 6.14 20.57
CA GLY A 164 -38.61 7.57 20.56
C GLY A 164 -37.12 7.85 20.26
N LYS A 165 -36.62 8.97 20.80
CA LYS A 165 -35.23 9.45 20.63
C LYS A 165 -34.66 9.91 21.98
N THR A 166 -33.34 9.94 22.11
CA THR A 166 -32.65 10.60 23.22
C THR A 166 -32.73 12.13 23.07
N VAL A 167 -32.35 12.86 24.12
CA VAL A 167 -32.24 14.34 24.09
C VAL A 167 -31.31 14.81 22.96
N HIS A 168 -30.29 14.01 22.63
CA HIS A 168 -29.34 14.29 21.56
C HIS A 168 -29.76 13.71 20.19
N GLY A 169 -31.00 13.24 20.07
CA GLY A 169 -31.60 12.82 18.79
C GLY A 169 -31.33 11.37 18.38
N SER A 170 -30.56 10.61 19.15
CA SER A 170 -30.27 9.19 18.85
C SER A 170 -31.55 8.35 18.97
N PRO A 171 -31.94 7.56 17.96
CA PRO A 171 -33.13 6.71 18.04
C PRO A 171 -32.98 5.66 19.15
N ARG A 172 -34.07 5.40 19.88
CA ARG A 172 -34.13 4.34 20.89
C ARG A 172 -34.96 3.17 20.40
N TYR A 173 -34.59 1.97 20.83
CA TYR A 173 -35.26 0.72 20.51
C TYR A 173 -35.56 -0.04 21.79
N HIS A 174 -36.76 -0.60 21.85
CA HIS A 174 -37.22 -1.54 22.86
C HIS A 174 -37.13 -2.96 22.29
N CYS A 175 -36.44 -3.85 22.98
CA CYS A 175 -36.33 -5.26 22.61
C CYS A 175 -37.55 -6.03 23.12
N LYS A 176 -38.25 -6.75 22.24
CA LYS A 176 -39.48 -7.47 22.60
C LYS A 176 -39.27 -8.76 23.40
N ALA A 177 -38.03 -9.22 23.56
CA ALA A 177 -37.70 -10.41 24.35
C ALA A 177 -37.36 -10.06 25.82
N CYS A 178 -36.34 -9.23 26.06
CA CYS A 178 -35.94 -8.79 27.42
C CYS A 178 -36.76 -7.61 27.97
N GLY A 179 -37.49 -6.87 27.12
CA GLY A 179 -38.10 -5.58 27.48
C GLY A 179 -37.12 -4.40 27.61
N CYS A 180 -35.83 -4.67 27.49
CA CYS A 180 -34.78 -3.68 27.66
C CYS A 180 -34.77 -2.63 26.52
N THR A 181 -34.55 -1.37 26.88
CA THR A 181 -34.54 -0.23 25.95
C THR A 181 -33.13 0.32 25.81
N PHE A 182 -32.65 0.48 24.58
CA PHE A 182 -31.30 0.97 24.28
C PHE A 182 -31.31 2.04 23.18
N ALA A 183 -30.30 2.90 23.16
CA ALA A 183 -30.12 3.92 22.15
C ALA A 183 -29.13 3.46 21.07
N VAL A 184 -29.43 3.77 19.81
CA VAL A 184 -28.52 3.53 18.68
C VAL A 184 -27.84 4.85 18.34
N PRO A 185 -26.49 4.94 18.46
CA PRO A 185 -25.76 6.15 18.15
C PRO A 185 -25.97 6.60 16.69
N THR A 186 -26.23 7.88 16.49
CA THR A 186 -26.09 8.53 15.18
C THR A 186 -24.60 8.80 14.89
N PRO A 187 -24.20 9.05 13.63
CA PRO A 187 -22.80 9.27 13.28
C PRO A 187 -22.09 10.30 14.19
N THR A 188 -22.75 11.37 14.59
CA THR A 188 -22.16 12.46 15.39
C THR A 188 -22.32 12.30 16.90
N THR A 189 -22.86 11.17 17.39
CA THR A 189 -23.05 10.95 18.83
C THR A 189 -21.71 11.06 19.57
N GLY A 190 -21.67 11.87 20.63
CA GLY A 190 -20.46 12.12 21.43
C GLY A 190 -19.46 13.12 20.83
N GLN A 191 -19.70 13.65 19.62
CA GLN A 191 -18.83 14.65 19.00
C GLN A 191 -19.09 16.05 19.57
N LYS A 192 -18.04 16.75 20.01
CA LYS A 192 -18.08 18.19 20.34
C LYS A 192 -18.08 19.04 19.06
N LYS A 193 -18.90 20.10 18.95
CA LYS A 193 -18.99 20.97 17.76
C LYS A 193 -19.09 20.18 16.42
N PRO A 194 -20.09 19.30 16.21
CA PRO A 194 -20.18 18.44 15.03
C PRO A 194 -20.38 19.21 13.71
N TYR A 195 -20.84 20.46 13.76
CA TYR A 195 -20.99 21.34 12.60
C TYR A 195 -19.64 21.77 11.99
N GLU A 196 -18.54 21.72 12.75
CA GLU A 196 -17.18 22.01 12.25
C GLU A 196 -16.57 20.85 11.45
N ASN A 197 -17.15 19.64 11.51
CA ASN A 197 -16.54 18.43 10.95
C ASN A 197 -16.24 18.55 9.46
N ARG A 198 -17.20 19.10 8.69
CA ARG A 198 -17.07 19.33 7.25
C ARG A 198 -15.89 20.25 6.95
N GLU A 199 -15.82 21.34 7.70
CA GLU A 199 -14.80 22.35 7.49
C GLU A 199 -13.40 21.85 7.84
N ILE A 200 -13.27 21.17 8.99
CA ILE A 200 -12.02 20.51 9.38
C ILE A 200 -11.61 19.47 8.31
N PHE A 201 -12.55 18.67 7.80
CA PHE A 201 -12.28 17.74 6.71
C PHE A 201 -11.67 18.45 5.50
N MET A 202 -12.29 19.56 5.06
CA MET A 202 -11.80 20.34 3.93
C MET A 202 -10.42 20.93 4.20
N GLU A 203 -10.16 21.44 5.40
CA GLU A 203 -8.85 21.98 5.77
C GLU A 203 -7.74 20.91 5.75
N LEU A 204 -8.04 19.70 6.25
CA LEU A 204 -7.10 18.56 6.24
C LEU A 204 -6.67 18.17 4.83
N VAL A 205 -7.55 18.29 3.82
CA VAL A 205 -7.26 17.94 2.41
C VAL A 205 -6.91 19.15 1.53
N ASN A 206 -6.74 20.35 2.11
CA ASN A 206 -6.40 21.58 1.39
C ASN A 206 -5.16 22.29 1.97
N LYS A 207 -4.16 21.52 2.39
CA LYS A 207 -2.83 22.00 2.82
C LYS A 207 -2.88 22.94 4.03
N ALA A 208 -3.90 22.84 4.90
CA ALA A 208 -3.92 23.61 6.14
C ALA A 208 -3.06 22.91 7.21
N PRO A 209 -2.01 23.58 7.75
CA PRO A 209 -1.26 23.04 8.89
C PRO A 209 -2.17 22.90 10.12
N PHE A 210 -1.93 21.87 10.95
CA PHE A 210 -2.77 21.61 12.13
C PHE A 210 -2.88 22.81 13.09
N ARG A 211 -1.80 23.57 13.29
CA ARG A 211 -1.84 24.81 14.08
C ARG A 211 -2.82 25.83 13.52
N ARG A 212 -2.84 26.01 12.20
CA ARG A 212 -3.78 26.91 11.53
C ARG A 212 -5.22 26.41 11.61
N ILE A 213 -5.45 25.10 11.57
CA ILE A 213 -6.78 24.52 11.79
C ILE A 213 -7.26 24.85 13.21
N MET A 214 -6.41 24.61 14.22
CA MET A 214 -6.73 24.91 15.62
C MET A 214 -7.04 26.40 15.84
N GLU A 215 -6.23 27.30 15.27
CA GLU A 215 -6.42 28.75 15.34
C GLU A 215 -7.75 29.17 14.68
N LYS A 216 -8.03 28.72 13.45
CA LYS A 216 -9.24 29.10 12.71
C LYS A 216 -10.52 28.60 13.35
N ARG A 217 -10.47 27.41 13.95
CA ARG A 217 -11.64 26.71 14.49
C ARG A 217 -11.84 26.94 15.99
N ASP A 218 -10.90 27.62 16.63
CA ASP A 218 -10.86 27.81 18.09
C ASP A 218 -11.07 26.47 18.82
N ILE A 219 -10.15 25.53 18.56
CA ILE A 219 -10.13 24.19 19.16
C ILE A 219 -8.74 23.81 19.65
N ALA A 220 -8.68 23.09 20.77
CA ALA A 220 -7.44 22.52 21.28
C ALA A 220 -7.01 21.26 20.50
N ALA A 221 -5.72 20.93 20.56
CA ALA A 221 -5.14 19.78 19.86
C ALA A 221 -5.86 18.45 20.11
N PRO A 222 -6.23 18.06 21.36
CA PRO A 222 -6.98 16.82 21.58
C PRO A 222 -8.31 16.77 20.84
N THR A 223 -8.98 17.92 20.66
CA THR A 223 -10.22 18.01 19.89
C THR A 223 -9.95 17.79 18.41
N LEU A 224 -8.92 18.41 17.84
CA LEU A 224 -8.54 18.19 16.44
C LEU A 224 -8.18 16.72 16.16
N TYR A 225 -7.40 16.08 17.02
CA TYR A 225 -7.07 14.66 16.87
C TYR A 225 -8.31 13.77 16.98
N GLY A 226 -9.20 14.02 17.95
CA GLY A 226 -10.48 13.32 18.05
C GLY A 226 -11.38 13.52 16.82
N LYS A 227 -11.30 14.69 16.15
CA LYS A 227 -11.96 14.95 14.87
C LYS A 227 -11.34 14.15 13.73
N ILE A 228 -10.01 14.10 13.63
CA ILE A 228 -9.32 13.28 12.63
C ILE A 228 -9.70 11.81 12.77
N ASP A 229 -9.75 11.29 14.00
CA ASP A 229 -10.14 9.91 14.28
C ASP A 229 -11.58 9.63 13.85
N PHE A 230 -12.50 10.54 14.19
CA PHE A 230 -13.88 10.47 13.75
C PHE A 230 -14.00 10.46 12.22
N LEU A 231 -13.38 11.43 11.55
CA LEU A 231 -13.42 11.56 10.09
C LEU A 231 -12.79 10.35 9.38
N PHE A 232 -11.72 9.79 9.95
CA PHE A 232 -11.10 8.57 9.46
C PHE A 232 -12.07 7.38 9.52
N GLN A 233 -12.78 7.18 10.63
CA GLN A 233 -13.78 6.09 10.73
C GLN A 233 -14.96 6.30 9.77
N GLN A 234 -15.42 7.54 9.60
CA GLN A 234 -16.47 7.87 8.62
C GLN A 234 -16.02 7.55 7.18
N CYS A 235 -14.80 7.94 6.83
CA CYS A 235 -14.18 7.57 5.55
C CYS A 235 -14.08 6.06 5.37
N LYS A 236 -13.64 5.30 6.39
CA LYS A 236 -13.59 3.82 6.34
C LYS A 236 -14.97 3.24 6.05
N ARG A 237 -16.01 3.64 6.79
CA ARG A 237 -17.39 3.15 6.63
C ARG A 237 -17.95 3.45 5.24
N PHE A 238 -17.81 4.69 4.79
CA PHE A 238 -18.26 5.11 3.47
C PHE A 238 -17.55 4.30 2.37
N LEU A 239 -16.23 4.20 2.45
CA LEU A 239 -15.41 3.49 1.46
C LEU A 239 -15.73 2.00 1.44
N ALA A 240 -15.89 1.38 2.61
CA ALA A 240 -16.25 -0.03 2.75
C ALA A 240 -17.55 -0.37 2.00
N ARG A 241 -18.59 0.45 2.16
CA ARG A 241 -19.86 0.25 1.43
C ARG A 241 -19.65 0.25 -0.09
N ARG A 242 -18.76 1.09 -0.60
CA ARG A 242 -18.49 1.20 -2.04
C ARG A 242 -17.61 0.04 -2.53
N GLU A 243 -16.50 -0.23 -1.86
CA GLU A 243 -15.49 -1.20 -2.31
C GLU A 243 -15.87 -2.66 -2.03
N ARG A 244 -16.83 -2.94 -1.14
CA ARG A 244 -17.46 -4.27 -1.07
C ARG A 244 -18.06 -4.70 -2.41
N ARG A 245 -18.54 -3.77 -3.25
CA ARG A 245 -19.01 -4.09 -4.61
C ARG A 245 -17.88 -4.59 -5.51
N LEU A 246 -16.68 -3.98 -5.38
CA LEU A 246 -15.47 -4.44 -6.09
C LEU A 246 -15.09 -5.86 -5.65
N ALA A 247 -15.02 -6.08 -4.33
CA ALA A 247 -14.73 -7.39 -3.75
C ALA A 247 -15.78 -8.45 -4.11
N ALA A 248 -17.04 -8.05 -4.29
CA ALA A 248 -18.13 -8.90 -4.78
C ALA A 248 -18.07 -9.20 -6.29
N GLY A 249 -17.08 -8.64 -7.01
CA GLY A 249 -16.88 -8.90 -8.44
C GLY A 249 -17.69 -7.97 -9.35
N LEU A 250 -17.84 -6.68 -8.99
CA LEU A 250 -18.39 -5.66 -9.90
C LEU A 250 -17.72 -5.79 -11.28
N PRO A 251 -18.47 -5.98 -12.38
CA PRO A 251 -17.89 -6.10 -13.71
C PRO A 251 -17.12 -4.83 -14.08
N LEU A 252 -15.84 -5.01 -14.42
CA LEU A 252 -14.95 -3.95 -14.87
C LEU A 252 -14.36 -4.35 -16.24
N GLU A 253 -14.21 -3.36 -17.11
CA GLU A 253 -13.47 -3.53 -18.35
C GLU A 253 -11.96 -3.65 -18.06
N HIS A 254 -11.13 -3.49 -19.09
CA HIS A 254 -9.68 -3.46 -18.94
C HIS A 254 -9.21 -2.34 -18.00
N LEU A 255 -8.39 -2.69 -17.01
CA LEU A 255 -7.75 -1.74 -16.08
C LEU A 255 -6.26 -1.57 -16.39
N SER A 256 -5.79 -0.34 -16.31
CA SER A 256 -4.38 0.02 -16.53
C SER A 256 -3.82 0.59 -15.23
N ILE A 257 -3.22 -0.22 -14.38
CA ILE A 257 -2.92 0.16 -13.00
C ILE A 257 -1.44 0.49 -12.83
N SER A 258 -1.14 1.71 -12.43
CA SER A 258 0.21 2.09 -11.97
C SER A 258 0.38 1.80 -10.48
N VAL A 259 1.51 1.21 -10.08
CA VAL A 259 1.84 0.92 -8.67
C VAL A 259 3.24 1.44 -8.33
N ASP A 260 3.32 2.32 -7.33
CA ASP A 260 4.56 2.94 -6.88
C ASP A 260 4.59 3.08 -5.35
N ARG A 261 5.78 3.31 -4.78
CA ARG A 261 6.01 3.51 -3.35
C ARG A 261 6.40 4.96 -3.05
N GLN A 262 5.88 5.50 -1.96
CA GLN A 262 6.29 6.81 -1.44
C GLN A 262 6.77 6.70 0.02
N ASP A 263 7.84 7.43 0.31
CA ASP A 263 8.44 7.49 1.64
C ASP A 263 7.95 8.70 2.41
N TYR A 264 7.67 8.46 3.69
CA TYR A 264 7.27 9.45 4.68
C TYR A 264 8.20 9.35 5.89
N TYR A 265 8.33 10.47 6.60
CA TYR A 265 9.15 10.55 7.80
C TYR A 265 8.35 11.20 8.91
N THR A 266 8.42 10.63 10.11
CA THR A 266 7.95 11.32 11.32
C THR A 266 9.11 12.04 11.99
N ASN A 267 8.78 13.12 12.71
CA ASN A 267 9.75 13.82 13.53
C ASN A 267 10.06 13.03 14.81
N TRP A 268 11.24 13.28 15.36
CA TRP A 268 11.66 12.74 16.65
C TRP A 268 10.87 13.36 17.80
N VAL A 269 10.53 12.54 18.80
CA VAL A 269 9.79 12.99 20.00
C VAL A 269 10.75 13.56 21.06
N ARG A 270 11.98 13.02 21.13
CA ARG A 270 12.99 13.36 22.14
C ARG A 270 14.06 14.27 21.57
N ARG A 271 14.52 15.27 22.32
CA ARG A 271 15.55 16.22 21.84
C ARG A 271 16.93 15.57 21.75
N GLU A 272 17.16 14.55 22.56
CA GLU A 272 18.41 13.81 22.70
C GLU A 272 18.62 12.84 21.53
N ASP A 273 17.54 12.32 20.95
CA ASP A 273 17.57 11.42 19.80
C ASP A 273 16.86 12.04 18.60
N LYS A 274 17.63 12.68 17.71
CA LYS A 274 17.13 13.40 16.53
C LYS A 274 17.02 12.52 15.27
N ARG A 275 16.86 11.20 15.42
CA ARG A 275 16.70 10.29 14.28
C ARG A 275 15.24 10.26 13.80
N ASN A 276 15.04 10.25 12.48
CA ASN A 276 13.70 10.17 11.88
C ASN A 276 13.22 8.73 11.79
N VAL A 277 11.89 8.53 11.80
CA VAL A 277 11.28 7.22 11.52
C VAL A 277 10.87 7.16 10.06
N PRO A 278 11.48 6.31 9.22
CA PRO A 278 11.10 6.15 7.83
C PRO A 278 9.89 5.22 7.72
N LEU A 279 8.88 5.60 6.95
CA LEU A 279 7.72 4.78 6.65
C LEU A 279 7.47 4.77 5.16
N HIS A 280 6.96 3.65 4.67
CA HIS A 280 6.76 3.36 3.26
C HIS A 280 5.28 3.13 3.00
N ALA A 281 4.73 3.84 2.03
CA ALA A 281 3.37 3.61 1.55
C ALA A 281 3.37 3.13 0.10
N VAL A 282 2.64 2.05 -0.16
CA VAL A 282 2.42 1.52 -1.51
C VAL A 282 1.10 2.05 -2.04
N ILE A 283 1.14 2.63 -3.24
CA ILE A 283 0.00 3.29 -3.87
C ILE A 283 -0.30 2.60 -5.20
N ALA A 284 -1.57 2.24 -5.42
CA ALA A 284 -2.06 1.71 -6.68
C ALA A 284 -3.24 2.53 -7.21
N ALA A 285 -3.15 2.94 -8.47
CA ALA A 285 -4.18 3.73 -9.14
C ALA A 285 -4.36 3.31 -10.60
N ASP A 286 -5.59 3.29 -11.08
CA ASP A 286 -5.88 3.11 -12.50
C ASP A 286 -5.59 4.39 -13.28
N ASN A 287 -4.76 4.30 -14.30
CA ASN A 287 -4.32 5.39 -15.17
C ASN A 287 -5.47 6.00 -15.97
N ARG A 288 -6.55 5.24 -16.23
CA ARG A 288 -7.69 5.69 -17.05
C ARG A 288 -8.72 6.45 -16.22
N SER A 289 -9.26 5.82 -15.19
CA SER A 289 -10.24 6.46 -14.30
C SER A 289 -9.59 7.47 -13.34
N GLY A 290 -8.33 7.24 -12.95
CA GLY A 290 -7.65 7.91 -11.86
C GLY A 290 -8.01 7.36 -10.47
N TYR A 291 -8.76 6.26 -10.40
CA TYR A 291 -9.23 5.72 -9.13
C TYR A 291 -8.08 5.09 -8.36
N VAL A 292 -7.93 5.46 -7.09
CA VAL A 292 -6.89 4.94 -6.21
C VAL A 292 -7.45 3.77 -5.41
N PHE A 293 -6.96 2.56 -5.66
CA PHE A 293 -7.38 1.32 -5.00
C PHE A 293 -6.73 1.10 -3.64
N GLY A 294 -5.58 1.74 -3.39
CA GLY A 294 -4.87 1.58 -2.12
C GLY A 294 -3.79 2.63 -1.95
N ALA A 295 -3.58 3.03 -0.69
CA ALA A 295 -2.46 3.83 -0.22
C ALA A 295 -2.08 3.27 1.16
N HIS A 296 -1.35 2.16 1.16
CA HIS A 296 -1.15 1.31 2.34
C HIS A 296 0.21 1.59 2.98
N LEU A 297 0.20 2.11 4.20
CA LEU A 297 1.38 2.40 5.00
C LEU A 297 1.85 1.13 5.74
N ASN A 298 3.17 0.90 5.79
CA ASN A 298 3.79 -0.23 6.49
C ASN A 298 3.87 -0.02 8.02
N PHE A 299 2.73 0.25 8.65
CA PHE A 299 2.64 0.57 10.07
C PHE A 299 1.37 -0.02 10.69
N ASP A 300 1.48 -0.61 11.88
CA ASP A 300 0.35 -1.12 12.65
C ASP A 300 0.25 -0.43 14.02
N PRO A 301 -0.77 0.42 14.24
CA PRO A 301 -0.97 1.11 15.52
C PRO A 301 -1.53 0.21 16.63
N ARG A 302 -1.97 -1.02 16.33
CA ARG A 302 -2.64 -1.91 17.30
C ARG A 302 -1.67 -2.57 18.29
N PHE A 303 -0.38 -2.56 17.98
CA PHE A 303 0.67 -3.21 18.76
C PHE A 303 1.63 -2.18 19.38
N THR A 304 2.37 -2.58 20.41
CA THR A 304 3.44 -1.77 21.00
C THR A 304 4.77 -2.52 20.91
N PRO A 305 5.90 -1.82 20.74
CA PRO A 305 7.22 -2.47 20.69
C PRO A 305 7.49 -3.34 21.91
N ALA A 306 7.22 -2.84 23.12
CA ALA A 306 7.44 -3.59 24.35
C ALA A 306 6.63 -4.90 24.42
N ALA A 307 5.37 -4.89 23.97
CA ALA A 307 4.54 -6.09 24.00
C ALA A 307 4.99 -7.13 22.97
N VAL A 308 5.37 -6.71 21.76
CA VAL A 308 5.83 -7.62 20.70
C VAL A 308 7.18 -8.23 21.06
N GLU A 309 8.14 -7.44 21.56
CA GLU A 309 9.44 -7.95 21.99
C GLU A 309 9.30 -8.96 23.14
N ALA A 310 8.39 -8.74 24.09
CA ALA A 310 8.09 -9.70 25.16
C ALA A 310 7.45 -11.01 24.66
N ASP A 311 6.52 -10.92 23.69
CA ASP A 311 5.87 -12.08 23.05
C ASP A 311 6.91 -12.93 22.29
N VAL A 312 7.81 -12.29 21.55
CA VAL A 312 8.90 -12.96 20.81
C VAL A 312 9.80 -13.80 21.71
N HIS A 313 10.18 -13.26 22.88
CA HIS A 313 11.01 -13.99 23.84
C HIS A 313 10.29 -15.12 24.58
N THR A 314 8.97 -15.02 24.75
CA THR A 314 8.17 -16.05 25.43
C THR A 314 7.98 -17.29 24.54
N ASP A 315 7.83 -17.08 23.23
CA ASP A 315 7.57 -18.13 22.24
C ASP A 315 8.84 -18.70 21.57
N ASP A 316 10.03 -18.27 22.02
CA ASP A 316 11.34 -18.52 21.36
C ASP A 316 11.28 -18.20 19.85
N ASP A 317 10.50 -17.19 19.46
CA ASP A 317 10.23 -16.85 18.07
C ASP A 317 11.51 -16.29 17.41
N ASP A 318 12.35 -15.57 18.17
CA ASP A 318 13.63 -15.03 17.70
C ASP A 318 14.66 -16.12 17.36
N LEU A 319 14.54 -17.32 17.94
CA LEU A 319 15.38 -18.48 17.62
C LEU A 319 15.03 -19.11 16.27
N ARG A 320 13.85 -18.82 15.72
CA ARG A 320 13.42 -19.28 14.40
C ARG A 320 13.97 -18.38 13.30
N GLN A 321 14.15 -18.97 12.12
CA GLN A 321 14.37 -18.21 10.90
C GLN A 321 13.22 -17.22 10.70
N GLN A 322 13.53 -16.01 10.24
CA GLN A 322 12.58 -14.90 10.17
C GLN A 322 11.29 -15.30 9.43
N GLU A 323 11.41 -16.10 8.37
CA GLU A 323 10.31 -16.52 7.51
C GLU A 323 9.32 -17.48 8.20
N TYR A 324 9.69 -18.06 9.33
CA TYR A 324 8.87 -18.98 10.14
C TYR A 324 8.42 -18.35 11.46
N ARG A 325 8.79 -17.09 11.70
CA ARG A 325 8.40 -16.37 12.91
C ARG A 325 6.91 -16.06 12.88
N ARG A 326 6.27 -16.09 14.05
CA ARG A 326 4.91 -15.56 14.25
C ARG A 326 4.89 -14.06 14.00
N ASN A 327 5.89 -13.34 14.53
CA ASN A 327 6.00 -11.89 14.40
C ASN A 327 6.86 -11.44 13.20
N ALA A 328 7.03 -12.31 12.19
CA ALA A 328 7.90 -12.06 11.02
C ALA A 328 7.63 -10.74 10.29
N ARG A 329 6.38 -10.26 10.33
CA ARG A 329 5.99 -9.01 9.64
C ARG A 329 6.59 -7.76 10.26
N PHE A 330 6.92 -7.79 11.55
CA PHE A 330 7.35 -6.60 12.29
C PHE A 330 8.87 -6.46 12.30
N TRP A 331 9.33 -5.22 12.25
CA TRP A 331 10.71 -4.91 12.58
C TRP A 331 10.93 -5.05 14.09
N LEU A 332 11.71 -6.06 14.47
CA LEU A 332 12.25 -6.20 15.82
C LEU A 332 13.52 -5.36 15.95
N LYS A 333 13.89 -5.01 17.18
CA LYS A 333 15.11 -4.24 17.45
C LYS A 333 16.36 -4.93 16.92
N SER A 334 16.47 -6.24 17.10
CA SER A 334 17.60 -7.04 16.63
C SER A 334 17.71 -7.10 15.10
N ASP A 335 16.56 -7.24 14.41
CA ASP A 335 16.49 -7.23 12.95
C ASP A 335 16.89 -5.85 12.40
N TYR A 336 16.45 -4.78 13.06
CA TYR A 336 16.80 -3.40 12.72
C TYR A 336 18.31 -3.14 12.87
N GLU A 337 18.92 -3.52 13.99
CA GLU A 337 20.36 -3.37 14.22
C GLU A 337 21.17 -4.10 13.14
N THR A 338 20.76 -5.34 12.81
CA THR A 338 21.36 -6.13 11.73
C THR A 338 21.24 -5.42 10.37
N SER A 339 20.07 -4.84 10.08
CA SER A 339 19.86 -4.08 8.84
C SER A 339 20.73 -2.83 8.73
N VAL A 340 20.92 -2.09 9.83
CA VAL A 340 21.79 -0.89 9.83
C VAL A 340 23.23 -1.28 9.52
N THR A 341 23.74 -2.36 10.13
CA THR A 341 25.10 -2.86 9.85
C THR A 341 25.25 -3.32 8.41
N ALA A 342 24.27 -4.05 7.86
CA ALA A 342 24.30 -4.52 6.47
C ALA A 342 24.28 -3.37 5.46
N SER A 343 23.61 -2.26 5.76
CA SER A 343 23.50 -1.10 4.88
C SER A 343 24.76 -0.22 4.84
N ALA A 344 25.61 -0.25 5.88
CA ALA A 344 26.77 0.66 6.00
C ALA A 344 27.78 0.56 4.84
N ASN A 345 27.92 -0.62 4.22
CA ASN A 345 28.92 -0.90 3.19
C ASN A 345 28.34 -1.07 1.77
N ARG A 346 27.05 -0.76 1.56
CA ARG A 346 26.38 -1.07 0.30
C ARG A 346 26.65 0.00 -0.78
N ARG A 347 26.91 -0.46 -2.00
CA ARG A 347 27.14 0.41 -3.17
C ARG A 347 25.81 0.81 -3.81
N VAL A 348 25.59 2.10 -3.98
CA VAL A 348 24.43 2.64 -4.71
C VAL A 348 24.87 3.13 -6.08
N PHE A 349 24.25 2.61 -7.13
CA PHE A 349 24.51 3.03 -8.51
C PHE A 349 23.51 4.10 -8.94
N ARG A 350 23.92 5.00 -9.83
CA ARG A 350 23.05 6.07 -10.35
C ARG A 350 23.16 6.16 -11.87
N GLY A 351 22.01 6.18 -12.54
CA GLY A 351 21.89 6.45 -13.97
C GLY A 351 21.16 7.78 -14.22
N LYS A 352 21.53 8.48 -15.30
CA LYS A 352 20.93 9.77 -15.67
C LYS A 352 19.76 9.63 -16.65
N LYS A 353 19.90 8.79 -17.68
CA LYS A 353 18.84 8.49 -18.66
C LYS A 353 18.00 7.30 -18.21
N ALA A 354 16.84 7.07 -18.81
CA ALA A 354 15.94 6.00 -18.36
C ALA A 354 16.55 4.58 -18.43
N LEU A 355 17.24 4.22 -19.50
CA LEU A 355 17.90 2.90 -19.58
C LEU A 355 19.11 2.80 -18.63
N ASP A 356 19.90 3.86 -18.50
CA ASP A 356 21.02 3.88 -17.54
C ASP A 356 20.51 3.81 -16.10
N HIS A 357 19.39 4.46 -15.82
CA HIS A 357 18.69 4.38 -14.54
C HIS A 357 18.23 2.95 -14.31
N ALA A 358 17.65 2.31 -15.33
CA ALA A 358 17.21 0.94 -15.21
C ALA A 358 18.35 -0.03 -14.91
N GLU A 359 19.48 0.11 -15.61
CA GLU A 359 20.68 -0.67 -15.35
C GLU A 359 21.24 -0.43 -13.93
N ALA A 360 21.26 0.82 -13.47
CA ALA A 360 21.71 1.17 -12.13
C ALA A 360 20.83 0.56 -11.03
N VAL A 361 19.52 0.47 -11.26
CA VAL A 361 18.59 -0.14 -10.31
C VAL A 361 18.84 -1.64 -10.19
N TYR A 362 19.02 -2.38 -11.29
CA TYR A 362 19.40 -3.80 -11.23
C TYR A 362 20.72 -4.00 -10.48
N LYS A 363 21.76 -3.24 -10.83
CA LYS A 363 23.07 -3.34 -10.15
C LYS A 363 22.97 -3.05 -8.65
N THR A 364 22.12 -2.11 -8.25
CA THR A 364 21.91 -1.81 -6.82
C THR A 364 21.18 -2.96 -6.13
N ALA A 365 20.16 -3.53 -6.77
CA ALA A 365 19.38 -4.64 -6.24
C ALA A 365 20.24 -5.91 -6.05
N GLU A 366 21.18 -6.19 -6.96
CA GLU A 366 22.13 -7.30 -6.88
C GLU A 366 23.11 -7.22 -5.69
N THR A 367 23.31 -6.03 -5.11
CA THR A 367 24.15 -5.86 -3.92
C THR A 367 23.43 -6.19 -2.60
N ARG A 368 22.13 -6.51 -2.66
CA ARG A 368 21.32 -6.80 -1.48
C ARG A 368 21.32 -8.29 -1.18
N ASP A 369 21.35 -8.64 0.10
CA ASP A 369 21.17 -10.03 0.55
C ASP A 369 19.77 -10.54 0.22
N ASP A 370 18.78 -9.65 0.29
CA ASP A 370 17.40 -9.88 -0.11
C ASP A 370 17.00 -8.76 -1.07
N VAL A 371 16.86 -9.12 -2.35
CA VAL A 371 16.60 -8.19 -3.44
C VAL A 371 15.26 -7.44 -3.27
N GLU A 372 14.31 -8.05 -2.57
CA GLU A 372 12.94 -7.53 -2.37
C GLU A 372 12.84 -6.52 -1.22
N ILE A 373 13.88 -6.35 -0.39
CA ILE A 373 13.90 -5.33 0.66
C ILE A 373 14.39 -4.01 0.07
N SER A 374 13.49 -3.05 -0.09
CA SER A 374 13.79 -1.70 -0.58
C SER A 374 14.09 -0.68 0.53
N GLY A 375 13.75 -1.01 1.79
CA GLY A 375 13.89 -0.11 2.95
C GLY A 375 15.30 -0.16 3.52
N GLU A 376 16.00 0.96 3.47
CA GLU A 376 17.36 1.07 4.02
C GLU A 376 17.32 1.85 5.33
N PHE A 377 17.65 1.17 6.43
CA PHE A 377 17.97 1.85 7.67
C PHE A 377 19.45 2.23 7.68
N ASN A 378 19.72 3.43 8.17
CA ASN A 378 21.07 3.89 8.47
C ASN A 378 21.09 4.47 9.89
N GLU A 379 22.26 4.85 10.37
CA GLU A 379 22.44 5.37 11.73
C GLU A 379 21.65 6.66 12.03
N ALA A 380 21.15 7.36 11.01
CA ALA A 380 20.31 8.55 11.14
C ALA A 380 18.80 8.25 11.23
N LEU A 381 18.41 6.98 11.09
CA LEU A 381 17.02 6.52 11.16
C LEU A 381 16.78 5.73 12.45
N ARG A 382 15.52 5.45 12.76
CA ARG A 382 15.09 4.61 13.89
C ARG A 382 13.70 4.03 13.68
N LEU A 383 13.34 3.04 14.48
CA LEU A 383 11.98 2.52 14.56
C LEU A 383 11.03 3.46 15.33
N PRO A 384 9.69 3.36 15.11
CA PRO A 384 8.68 4.08 15.88
C PRO A 384 8.74 3.81 17.40
N GLU A 385 8.36 4.79 18.23
CA GLU A 385 8.16 4.60 19.68
C GLU A 385 6.80 3.99 20.03
N ALA A 386 5.80 4.24 19.17
CA ALA A 386 4.43 3.77 19.32
C ALA A 386 3.98 3.11 18.03
N GLY A 387 3.21 2.02 18.14
CA GLY A 387 2.92 1.14 17.01
C GLY A 387 4.13 0.32 16.57
N MET A 388 3.89 -0.61 15.66
CA MET A 388 4.95 -1.41 15.04
C MET A 388 5.14 -1.02 13.58
N GLN A 389 6.39 -0.92 13.15
CA GLN A 389 6.71 -0.82 11.73
C GLN A 389 6.73 -2.22 11.12
N ILE A 390 6.08 -2.36 9.97
CA ILE A 390 6.02 -3.60 9.19
C ILE A 390 7.13 -3.56 8.14
N HIS A 391 7.78 -4.70 7.90
CA HIS A 391 8.71 -4.84 6.77
C HIS A 391 7.98 -4.52 5.46
N ALA A 392 8.54 -3.62 4.66
CA ALA A 392 7.84 -3.05 3.49
C ALA A 392 7.43 -4.12 2.47
N GLU A 393 8.22 -5.18 2.33
CA GLU A 393 7.91 -6.30 1.46
C GLU A 393 6.61 -7.02 1.86
N TYR A 394 6.30 -7.19 3.15
CA TYR A 394 5.04 -7.81 3.56
C TYR A 394 3.84 -6.93 3.25
N THR A 395 3.97 -5.60 3.44
CA THR A 395 2.94 -4.64 3.01
C THR A 395 2.77 -4.65 1.48
N LEU A 396 3.85 -4.84 0.70
CA LEU A 396 3.79 -5.00 -0.76
C LEU A 396 3.02 -6.26 -1.18
N TYR A 397 3.41 -7.43 -0.67
CA TYR A 397 2.69 -8.69 -0.93
C TYR A 397 1.22 -8.58 -0.54
N ALA A 398 0.93 -8.03 0.63
CA ALA A 398 -0.44 -7.85 1.08
C ALA A 398 -1.21 -6.84 0.21
N HIS A 399 -0.57 -5.77 -0.25
CA HIS A 399 -1.17 -4.79 -1.16
C HIS A 399 -1.64 -5.46 -2.45
N PHE A 400 -0.81 -6.29 -3.09
CA PHE A 400 -1.21 -7.00 -4.31
C PHE A 400 -2.27 -8.08 -4.07
N GLN A 401 -2.28 -8.74 -2.91
CA GLN A 401 -3.36 -9.64 -2.52
C GLN A 401 -4.70 -8.90 -2.31
N VAL A 402 -4.67 -7.70 -1.73
CA VAL A 402 -5.84 -6.81 -1.62
C VAL A 402 -6.31 -6.42 -3.02
N LEU A 403 -5.40 -6.02 -3.92
CA LEU A 403 -5.74 -5.71 -5.31
C LEU A 403 -6.38 -6.92 -6.01
N LYS A 404 -5.84 -8.14 -5.88
CA LYS A 404 -6.43 -9.34 -6.46
C LYS A 404 -7.90 -9.52 -6.06
N ARG A 405 -8.22 -9.27 -4.79
CA ARG A 405 -9.59 -9.35 -4.27
C ARG A 405 -10.49 -8.22 -4.78
N LEU A 406 -9.99 -6.99 -4.83
CA LEU A 406 -10.77 -5.83 -5.33
C LEU A 406 -10.97 -5.86 -6.85
N LEU A 407 -10.04 -6.42 -7.61
CA LEU A 407 -10.03 -6.38 -9.07
C LEU A 407 -10.61 -7.65 -9.70
N LYS A 408 -11.23 -8.52 -8.90
CA LYS A 408 -11.79 -9.81 -9.33
C LYS A 408 -12.75 -9.70 -10.53
N GLY A 409 -13.50 -8.60 -10.63
CA GLY A 409 -14.45 -8.37 -11.72
C GLY A 409 -13.85 -7.79 -13.01
N ALA A 410 -12.54 -7.53 -13.07
CA ALA A 410 -11.88 -6.99 -14.26
C ALA A 410 -11.65 -8.05 -15.34
N LYS A 411 -12.01 -7.73 -16.59
CA LYS A 411 -11.77 -8.62 -17.74
C LYS A 411 -10.28 -8.87 -18.00
N SER A 412 -9.45 -7.83 -17.88
CA SER A 412 -7.99 -7.90 -17.99
C SER A 412 -7.35 -6.73 -17.26
N ILE A 413 -6.08 -6.88 -16.88
CA ILE A 413 -5.33 -5.86 -16.15
C ILE A 413 -3.93 -5.73 -16.76
N THR A 414 -3.49 -4.51 -17.01
CA THR A 414 -2.08 -4.22 -17.25
C THR A 414 -1.53 -3.40 -16.09
N PHE A 415 -0.57 -3.96 -15.36
CA PHE A 415 0.19 -3.28 -14.33
C PHE A 415 1.40 -2.55 -14.92
N TYR A 416 1.59 -1.31 -14.48
CA TYR A 416 2.77 -0.51 -14.72
C TYR A 416 3.42 -0.23 -13.37
N LEU A 417 4.63 -0.75 -13.19
CA LEU A 417 5.29 -0.83 -11.90
C LEU A 417 6.53 0.07 -11.92
N ASP A 418 6.82 0.75 -10.81
CA ASP A 418 8.17 1.27 -10.61
C ASP A 418 9.16 0.10 -10.60
N GLN A 419 10.41 0.36 -10.97
CA GLN A 419 11.42 -0.69 -11.06
C GLN A 419 11.92 -1.10 -9.67
N ASP A 420 11.12 -1.91 -8.99
CA ASP A 420 11.38 -2.42 -7.65
C ASP A 420 11.13 -3.94 -7.63
N ALA A 421 12.13 -4.69 -7.16
CA ALA A 421 12.07 -6.15 -7.13
C ALA A 421 10.99 -6.68 -6.18
N GLY A 422 10.70 -5.97 -5.08
CA GLY A 422 9.62 -6.32 -4.15
C GLY A 422 8.24 -6.08 -4.78
N ILE A 423 8.05 -4.97 -5.52
CA ILE A 423 6.82 -4.72 -6.28
C ILE A 423 6.60 -5.82 -7.33
N HIS A 424 7.66 -6.16 -8.08
CA HIS A 424 7.64 -7.21 -9.09
C HIS A 424 7.26 -8.58 -8.51
N ALA A 425 7.97 -9.02 -7.48
CA ALA A 425 7.74 -10.32 -6.86
C ALA A 425 6.33 -10.41 -6.23
N ALA A 426 5.86 -9.35 -5.57
CA ALA A 426 4.52 -9.28 -5.00
C ALA A 426 3.42 -9.33 -6.07
N CYS A 427 3.58 -8.60 -7.18
CA CYS A 427 2.64 -8.61 -8.30
C CYS A 427 2.52 -10.00 -8.92
N LEU A 428 3.67 -10.59 -9.29
CA LEU A 428 3.70 -11.91 -9.93
C LEU A 428 3.35 -13.05 -8.99
N ALA A 429 3.48 -12.86 -7.68
CA ALA A 429 3.00 -13.83 -6.70
C ALA A 429 1.48 -13.82 -6.57
N ALA A 430 0.87 -12.63 -6.46
CA ALA A 430 -0.57 -12.50 -6.26
C ALA A 430 -1.34 -12.93 -7.51
N PHE A 431 -0.95 -12.45 -8.69
CA PHE A 431 -1.67 -12.64 -9.95
C PHE A 431 -1.15 -13.82 -10.79
N LYS A 432 -0.53 -14.84 -10.16
CA LYS A 432 0.13 -15.93 -10.89
C LYS A 432 -0.80 -16.63 -11.89
N ASP A 433 -2.04 -16.90 -11.51
CA ASP A 433 -2.99 -17.64 -12.33
C ASP A 433 -3.44 -16.75 -13.50
N GLU A 434 -3.73 -15.49 -13.21
CA GLU A 434 -4.16 -14.52 -14.20
C GLU A 434 -3.05 -14.14 -15.21
N VAL A 435 -1.78 -14.20 -14.79
CA VAL A 435 -0.62 -14.08 -15.69
C VAL A 435 -0.52 -15.30 -16.59
N MET A 436 -0.70 -16.50 -16.05
CA MET A 436 -0.68 -17.75 -16.82
C MET A 436 -1.85 -17.86 -17.81
N GLU A 437 -2.98 -17.24 -17.50
CA GLU A 437 -4.16 -17.14 -18.36
C GLU A 437 -4.08 -15.99 -19.39
N GLY A 438 -3.01 -15.20 -19.40
CA GLY A 438 -2.88 -14.03 -20.29
C GLY A 438 -3.86 -12.88 -19.99
N ARG A 439 -4.50 -12.87 -18.81
CA ARG A 439 -5.42 -11.80 -18.38
C ARG A 439 -4.70 -10.66 -17.66
N VAL A 440 -3.53 -10.91 -17.10
CA VAL A 440 -2.69 -9.92 -16.41
C VAL A 440 -1.35 -9.78 -17.11
N HIS A 441 -0.96 -8.55 -17.41
CA HIS A 441 0.39 -8.23 -17.84
C HIS A 441 1.04 -7.22 -16.91
N ALA A 442 2.32 -7.38 -16.61
CA ALA A 442 3.10 -6.44 -15.83
C ALA A 442 4.24 -5.83 -16.66
N PHE A 443 4.47 -4.54 -16.47
CA PHE A 443 5.55 -3.79 -17.08
C PHE A 443 6.32 -3.02 -16.01
N PHE A 444 7.65 -2.98 -16.10
CA PHE A 444 8.41 -1.91 -15.47
C PHE A 444 8.35 -0.64 -16.30
N VAL A 445 8.35 0.50 -15.63
CA VAL A 445 8.46 1.83 -16.24
C VAL A 445 9.65 2.55 -15.64
N SER A 446 10.52 3.06 -16.51
CA SER A 446 11.64 3.94 -16.14
C SER A 446 11.52 5.26 -16.89
N VAL A 447 11.79 6.37 -16.20
CA VAL A 447 11.66 7.74 -16.74
C VAL A 447 12.89 8.55 -16.36
N ASN A 448 13.35 9.43 -17.25
CA ASN A 448 14.42 10.35 -16.92
C ASN A 448 13.91 11.46 -15.96
N LYS A 449 14.22 11.30 -14.66
CA LYS A 449 13.84 12.23 -13.60
C LYS A 449 14.77 13.47 -13.52
N THR A 450 15.87 13.51 -14.27
CA THR A 450 16.92 14.55 -14.16
C THR A 450 16.82 15.70 -15.17
N MET A 451 15.91 15.60 -16.13
CA MET A 451 15.77 16.61 -17.20
C MET A 451 15.20 17.94 -16.69
N THR A 452 15.80 19.04 -17.13
CA THR A 452 15.26 20.39 -16.91
C THR A 452 13.99 20.63 -17.72
N LYS A 453 13.19 21.63 -17.34
CA LYS A 453 11.93 21.96 -18.05
C LYS A 453 12.15 22.22 -19.55
N GLY A 454 13.25 22.88 -19.92
CA GLY A 454 13.62 23.13 -21.32
C GLY A 454 14.00 21.85 -22.07
N GLN A 455 14.75 20.94 -21.45
CA GLN A 455 15.08 19.64 -22.03
C GLN A 455 13.81 18.78 -22.24
N LYS A 456 12.88 18.78 -21.27
CA LYS A 456 11.59 18.08 -21.41
C LYS A 456 10.78 18.62 -22.60
N LEU A 457 10.71 19.94 -22.73
CA LEU A 457 10.02 20.60 -23.84
C LEU A 457 10.64 20.24 -25.20
N LYS A 458 11.97 20.23 -25.28
CA LYS A 458 12.69 19.81 -26.49
C LYS A 458 12.35 18.37 -26.87
N ALA A 459 12.48 17.42 -25.94
CA ALA A 459 12.17 16.01 -26.19
C ALA A 459 10.71 15.79 -26.60
N PHE A 460 9.78 16.52 -25.98
CA PHE A 460 8.36 16.48 -26.35
C PHE A 460 8.12 17.02 -27.77
N ASN A 461 8.75 18.14 -28.14
CA ASN A 461 8.61 18.71 -29.48
C ASN A 461 9.23 17.80 -30.56
N GLU A 462 10.37 17.16 -30.28
CA GLU A 462 10.99 16.17 -31.16
C GLU A 462 10.08 14.95 -31.36
N ALA A 463 9.44 14.46 -30.29
CA ALA A 463 8.46 13.38 -30.37
C ALA A 463 7.23 13.78 -31.20
N LYS A 464 6.73 15.01 -31.03
CA LYS A 464 5.61 15.54 -31.81
C LYS A 464 5.96 15.65 -33.30
N LYS A 465 7.18 16.11 -33.62
CA LYS A 465 7.69 16.15 -35.00
C LYS A 465 7.76 14.74 -35.60
N ARG A 466 8.37 13.78 -34.90
CA ARG A 466 8.44 12.38 -35.32
C ARG A 466 7.07 11.79 -35.64
N PHE A 467 6.07 12.09 -34.80
CA PHE A 467 4.69 11.65 -35.03
C PHE A 467 4.08 12.29 -36.29
N ALA A 468 4.29 13.59 -36.52
CA ALA A 468 3.80 14.28 -37.71
C ALA A 468 4.44 13.73 -38.99
N ASP A 469 5.75 13.50 -38.98
CA ASP A 469 6.49 12.91 -40.10
C ASP A 469 5.97 11.49 -40.42
N ALA A 470 5.69 10.68 -39.40
CA ALA A 470 5.11 9.35 -39.57
C ALA A 470 3.68 9.37 -40.14
N MET A 471 2.86 10.35 -39.75
CA MET A 471 1.53 10.56 -40.31
C MET A 471 1.58 10.89 -41.80
N LEU A 472 2.56 11.71 -42.23
CA LEU A 472 2.78 12.03 -43.64
C LEU A 472 3.24 10.80 -44.45
N GLY A 473 4.10 9.96 -43.86
CA GLY A 473 4.59 8.73 -44.49
C GLY A 473 3.55 7.59 -44.58
N MET A 474 2.43 7.68 -43.85
CA MET A 474 1.37 6.67 -43.83
C MET A 474 -0.02 7.30 -44.13
N PRO A 475 -0.21 7.86 -45.34
CA PRO A 475 -1.44 8.57 -45.66
C PRO A 475 -2.65 7.63 -45.55
N LYS A 476 -3.79 8.17 -45.10
CA LYS A 476 -5.08 7.47 -44.87
C LYS A 476 -5.12 6.49 -43.69
N ARG A 477 -4.04 6.31 -42.90
CA ARG A 477 -4.11 5.54 -41.63
C ARG A 477 -4.68 6.38 -40.49
N LYS A 478 -5.45 5.74 -39.59
CA LYS A 478 -5.89 6.35 -38.33
C LYS A 478 -4.69 6.64 -37.43
N GLU A 479 -4.73 7.74 -36.68
CA GLU A 479 -3.67 8.15 -35.74
C GLU A 479 -3.20 7.01 -34.82
N LEU A 480 -4.13 6.24 -34.25
CA LEU A 480 -3.79 5.09 -33.40
C LEU A 480 -2.91 4.07 -34.13
N LYS A 481 -3.23 3.72 -35.38
CA LYS A 481 -2.44 2.74 -36.15
C LYS A 481 -1.02 3.26 -36.45
N VAL A 482 -0.85 4.57 -36.64
CA VAL A 482 0.48 5.18 -36.82
C VAL A 482 1.27 5.14 -35.51
N LYS A 483 0.64 5.45 -34.37
CA LYS A 483 1.28 5.33 -33.04
C LYS A 483 1.70 3.88 -32.74
N LEU A 484 0.83 2.92 -33.03
CA LEU A 484 1.16 1.49 -32.86
C LEU A 484 2.32 1.07 -33.75
N GLN A 485 2.36 1.53 -35.01
CA GLN A 485 3.49 1.25 -35.90
C GLN A 485 4.80 1.82 -35.36
N LEU A 486 4.81 3.07 -34.88
CA LEU A 486 6.00 3.67 -34.28
C LEU A 486 6.53 2.89 -33.08
N ILE A 487 5.64 2.28 -32.28
CA ILE A 487 6.03 1.40 -31.18
C ILE A 487 6.62 0.09 -31.70
N LYS A 488 5.99 -0.53 -32.70
CA LYS A 488 6.50 -1.77 -33.32
C LYS A 488 7.88 -1.59 -33.94
N ASP A 489 8.15 -0.42 -34.52
CA ASP A 489 9.47 -0.07 -35.07
C ASP A 489 10.56 -0.04 -33.99
N GLN A 490 10.19 0.06 -32.70
CA GLN A 490 11.12 -0.04 -31.57
C GLN A 490 11.37 -1.48 -31.10
N PHE A 491 10.57 -2.47 -31.51
CA PHE A 491 10.74 -3.87 -31.06
C PHE A 491 12.12 -4.46 -31.40
N PRO A 492 12.67 -4.27 -32.62
CA PRO A 492 14.02 -4.74 -32.95
C PRO A 492 15.14 -3.98 -32.22
N LEU A 493 14.82 -2.81 -31.65
CA LEU A 493 15.78 -1.92 -30.99
C LEU A 493 15.77 -2.08 -29.46
N MET A 494 14.96 -3.00 -28.92
CA MET A 494 14.90 -3.25 -27.49
C MET A 494 16.27 -3.69 -26.95
N ARG A 495 16.63 -3.17 -25.77
CA ARG A 495 17.89 -3.51 -25.10
C ARG A 495 17.64 -4.48 -23.95
N GLN A 496 18.46 -5.53 -23.88
CA GLN A 496 18.48 -6.42 -22.71
C GLN A 496 19.27 -5.78 -21.58
N ILE A 497 18.66 -5.68 -20.40
CA ILE A 497 19.26 -5.06 -19.20
C ILE A 497 18.91 -5.91 -17.98
N GLY A 498 19.86 -6.13 -17.08
CA GLY A 498 19.66 -6.90 -15.84
C GLY A 498 19.88 -8.42 -16.01
N GLY A 499 20.02 -9.12 -14.88
CA GLY A 499 20.37 -10.55 -14.85
C GLY A 499 19.34 -11.50 -15.48
N TYR A 500 18.08 -11.07 -15.62
CA TYR A 500 17.01 -11.85 -16.25
C TYR A 500 16.88 -11.63 -17.76
N GLY A 501 17.73 -10.80 -18.37
CA GLY A 501 17.65 -10.49 -19.80
C GLY A 501 16.42 -9.64 -20.17
N ASP A 502 15.92 -8.85 -19.22
CA ASP A 502 14.73 -8.00 -19.37
C ASP A 502 14.87 -7.06 -20.58
N ARG A 503 13.88 -7.09 -21.48
CA ARG A 503 13.91 -6.35 -22.75
C ARG A 503 13.20 -4.99 -22.61
N TRP A 504 13.99 -3.93 -22.66
CA TRP A 504 13.55 -2.56 -22.51
C TRP A 504 13.33 -1.86 -23.85
N LEU A 505 12.15 -1.27 -24.02
CA LEU A 505 11.76 -0.44 -25.16
C LEU A 505 11.82 1.04 -24.78
N MET A 506 12.50 1.84 -25.59
CA MET A 506 12.41 3.30 -25.49
C MET A 506 11.12 3.79 -26.15
N HIS A 507 10.28 4.48 -25.38
CA HIS A 507 9.00 4.96 -25.87
C HIS A 507 9.21 6.08 -26.91
N PRO A 508 8.74 5.93 -28.16
CA PRO A 508 9.01 6.86 -29.24
C PRO A 508 8.22 8.17 -29.12
N LEU A 509 7.18 8.18 -28.29
CA LEU A 509 6.23 9.30 -28.10
C LEU A 509 6.09 9.70 -26.61
N PRO A 510 7.17 10.09 -25.92
CA PRO A 510 7.10 10.46 -24.50
C PRO A 510 6.21 11.68 -24.26
N THR A 511 5.73 11.83 -23.02
CA THR A 511 4.96 13.00 -22.60
C THR A 511 5.86 14.02 -21.89
N MET A 512 5.36 15.23 -21.66
CA MET A 512 6.10 16.25 -20.88
C MET A 512 6.40 15.78 -19.45
N ASN A 513 5.51 14.99 -18.86
CA ASN A 513 5.64 14.50 -17.49
C ASN A 513 6.53 13.26 -17.40
N GLU A 514 6.55 12.44 -18.46
CA GLU A 514 7.38 11.25 -18.58
C GLU A 514 8.33 11.37 -19.79
N PRO A 515 9.32 12.28 -19.72
CA PRO A 515 10.29 12.45 -20.79
C PRO A 515 11.24 11.24 -20.83
N GLU A 516 11.70 10.87 -22.04
CA GLU A 516 12.60 9.72 -22.24
C GLU A 516 12.14 8.46 -21.50
N LYS A 517 10.86 8.08 -21.63
CA LYS A 517 10.30 6.90 -20.97
C LYS A 517 10.81 5.60 -21.60
N ALA A 518 11.11 4.61 -20.77
CA ALA A 518 11.40 3.24 -21.17
C ALA A 518 10.46 2.27 -20.45
N LEU A 519 10.11 1.17 -21.12
CA LEU A 519 9.20 0.14 -20.61
C LEU A 519 9.79 -1.25 -20.81
N CYS A 520 9.58 -2.15 -19.86
CA CYS A 520 9.96 -3.57 -19.98
C CYS A 520 8.77 -4.46 -19.68
N HIS A 521 8.43 -5.38 -20.58
CA HIS A 521 7.33 -6.34 -20.38
C HIS A 521 7.81 -7.55 -19.60
N LEU A 522 7.33 -7.71 -18.35
CA LEU A 522 7.82 -8.71 -17.38
C LEU A 522 7.11 -10.06 -17.47
N THR A 523 6.00 -10.10 -18.19
CA THR A 523 5.10 -11.25 -18.26
C THR A 523 4.97 -11.77 -19.69
N GLY A 524 5.89 -11.36 -20.57
CA GLY A 524 5.95 -11.84 -21.94
C GLY A 524 6.39 -13.30 -21.98
N ARG A 525 5.62 -14.16 -22.65
CA ARG A 525 5.92 -15.59 -22.81
C ARG A 525 6.35 -15.89 -24.26
N PRO A 526 7.10 -16.97 -24.51
CA PRO A 526 7.69 -17.25 -25.83
C PRO A 526 6.66 -17.65 -26.91
N GLU A 527 5.53 -18.25 -26.52
CA GLU A 527 4.45 -18.61 -27.44
C GLU A 527 3.47 -17.43 -27.65
N PRO A 528 2.93 -17.22 -28.87
CA PRO A 528 2.18 -16.02 -29.17
C PRO A 528 0.75 -16.09 -28.60
N GLU A 529 0.59 -15.75 -27.33
CA GLU A 529 -0.74 -15.43 -26.77
C GLU A 529 -1.18 -14.01 -27.17
N LEU A 530 -0.22 -13.10 -27.41
CA LEU A 530 -0.49 -11.71 -27.79
C LEU A 530 -0.12 -11.39 -29.22
N ASP A 531 -1.08 -10.80 -29.94
CA ASP A 531 -0.82 -10.17 -31.23
C ASP A 531 0.10 -8.93 -31.05
N ALA A 532 0.86 -8.62 -32.09
CA ALA A 532 1.82 -7.51 -32.06
C ALA A 532 1.16 -6.12 -31.93
N ASP A 533 -0.09 -5.94 -32.39
CA ASP A 533 -0.85 -4.70 -32.21
C ASP A 533 -1.22 -4.49 -30.73
N ARG A 534 -1.66 -5.56 -30.05
CA ARG A 534 -2.06 -5.55 -28.65
C ARG A 534 -0.87 -5.31 -27.73
N LEU A 535 0.27 -5.95 -28.00
CA LEU A 535 1.51 -5.65 -27.28
C LEU A 535 1.95 -4.20 -27.50
N ALA A 536 1.91 -3.71 -28.74
CA ALA A 536 2.24 -2.32 -29.05
C ALA A 536 1.29 -1.34 -28.35
N GLU A 537 0.01 -1.69 -28.18
CA GLU A 537 -0.98 -0.89 -27.46
C GLU A 537 -0.62 -0.80 -25.96
N MET A 538 -0.19 -1.90 -25.33
CA MET A 538 0.25 -1.91 -23.94
C MET A 538 1.50 -1.05 -23.74
N PHE A 539 2.45 -1.09 -24.67
CA PHE A 539 3.62 -0.19 -24.64
C PHE A 539 3.23 1.28 -24.85
N LEU A 540 2.31 1.56 -25.78
CA LEU A 540 1.86 2.92 -26.09
C LEU A 540 1.21 3.62 -24.88
N TYR A 541 0.40 2.89 -24.11
CA TYR A 541 -0.31 3.45 -22.95
C TYR A 541 0.44 3.29 -21.64
N GLY A 542 1.63 2.67 -21.65
CA GLY A 542 2.33 2.38 -20.41
C GLY A 542 2.85 3.60 -19.68
N SER A 543 2.45 3.76 -18.42
CA SER A 543 2.65 5.00 -17.66
C SER A 543 2.50 4.79 -16.16
N MET A 544 3.23 5.58 -15.38
CA MET A 544 3.11 5.69 -13.92
C MET A 544 2.13 6.79 -13.48
N TYR A 545 1.47 7.44 -14.43
CA TYR A 545 0.72 8.67 -14.23
C TYR A 545 -0.33 8.61 -13.12
N GLY A 546 -1.07 7.50 -12.96
CA GLY A 546 -2.10 7.36 -11.94
C GLY A 546 -1.55 7.51 -10.52
N ALA A 547 -0.51 6.72 -10.20
CA ALA A 547 0.16 6.73 -8.90
C ALA A 547 0.91 8.05 -8.69
N ASP A 548 1.69 8.51 -9.68
CA ASP A 548 2.41 9.78 -9.64
C ASP A 548 1.48 10.97 -9.36
N ARG A 549 0.32 11.00 -10.02
CA ARG A 549 -0.67 12.06 -9.84
C ARG A 549 -1.22 12.07 -8.41
N PHE A 550 -1.51 10.92 -7.83
CA PHE A 550 -1.98 10.84 -6.45
C PHE A 550 -0.87 11.17 -5.44
N MET A 551 0.36 10.72 -5.67
CA MET A 551 1.52 11.11 -4.85
C MET A 551 1.78 12.63 -4.90
N GLU A 552 1.67 13.24 -6.07
CA GLU A 552 1.79 14.68 -6.23
C GLU A 552 0.62 15.42 -5.54
N LEU A 553 -0.59 14.85 -5.59
CA LEU A 553 -1.74 15.35 -4.84
C LEU A 553 -1.47 15.33 -3.33
N ILE A 554 -0.93 14.23 -2.80
CA ILE A 554 -0.53 14.11 -1.38
C ILE A 554 0.40 15.26 -1.01
N ARG A 555 1.47 15.47 -1.78
CA ARG A 555 2.47 16.53 -1.52
C ARG A 555 1.86 17.94 -1.56
N ARG A 556 0.85 18.16 -2.39
CA ARG A 556 0.20 19.47 -2.54
C ARG A 556 -0.93 19.72 -1.54
N ARG A 557 -1.49 18.68 -0.93
CA ARG A 557 -2.71 18.77 -0.10
C ARG A 557 -2.52 18.40 1.36
N LEU A 558 -1.56 17.55 1.69
CA LEU A 558 -1.29 17.15 3.07
C LEU A 558 -0.04 17.88 3.55
N SER A 559 -0.23 18.98 4.29
CA SER A 559 0.89 19.81 4.77
C SER A 559 1.91 19.00 5.58
N ILE A 560 1.44 18.02 6.34
CA ILE A 560 2.29 17.19 7.20
C ILE A 560 3.15 16.17 6.41
N LEU A 561 2.82 15.92 5.14
CA LEU A 561 3.57 15.01 4.25
C LEU A 561 4.34 15.79 3.17
N GLU A 562 4.51 17.09 3.36
CA GLU A 562 5.37 17.91 2.52
C GLU A 562 6.83 17.45 2.69
N ARG A 563 7.56 17.35 1.57
CA ARG A 563 8.98 17.00 1.62
C ARG A 563 9.74 18.10 2.34
N ALA A 564 10.64 17.74 3.24
CA ALA A 564 11.54 18.73 3.83
C ALA A 564 12.44 19.36 2.77
N VAL A 565 12.79 20.61 3.00
CA VAL A 565 13.87 21.28 2.28
C VAL A 565 15.17 20.75 2.84
N SER A 566 15.89 19.94 2.06
CA SER A 566 17.21 19.46 2.45
C SER A 566 18.19 20.63 2.52
N THR A 567 18.76 20.90 3.69
CA THR A 567 19.91 21.80 3.84
C THR A 567 21.19 20.96 3.90
N SER A 568 22.25 21.43 3.23
CA SER A 568 23.55 20.75 3.15
C SER A 568 24.23 20.54 4.51
N SER A 569 23.80 21.25 5.55
CA SER A 569 24.37 21.22 6.91
C SER A 569 23.83 20.12 7.83
N ALA A 570 22.84 19.32 7.40
CA ALA A 570 22.06 18.49 8.34
C ALA A 570 22.53 17.02 8.49
N ALA A 571 23.63 16.61 7.85
CA ALA A 571 24.21 15.26 7.95
C ALA A 571 23.19 14.10 7.88
N GLY A 572 22.17 14.23 7.01
CA GLY A 572 21.10 13.24 6.82
C GLY A 572 19.93 13.32 7.82
N ARG A 573 20.02 14.10 8.90
CA ARG A 573 18.95 14.33 9.88
C ARG A 573 18.18 15.58 9.52
N VAL A 574 16.91 15.46 9.16
CA VAL A 574 16.14 16.60 8.64
C VAL A 574 14.93 16.85 9.53
N TRP A 575 14.79 18.09 10.01
CA TRP A 575 13.56 18.52 10.67
C TRP A 575 12.49 18.81 9.62
N TYR A 576 11.41 18.03 9.65
CA TYR A 576 10.28 18.24 8.77
C TYR A 576 9.30 19.16 9.49
N GLY A 577 9.24 20.45 9.12
CA GLY A 577 8.51 21.49 9.87
C GLY A 577 7.03 21.19 10.18
N TYR A 578 6.39 20.33 9.39
CA TYR A 578 5.01 19.90 9.57
C TYR A 578 4.83 18.41 9.82
N ALA A 579 5.90 17.59 9.79
CA ALA A 579 5.74 16.15 9.94
C ALA A 579 5.13 15.78 11.30
N PRO A 580 4.27 14.75 11.33
CA PRO A 580 3.68 14.31 12.58
C PRO A 580 4.74 13.61 13.44
N TYR A 581 4.48 13.55 14.75
CA TYR A 581 5.24 12.72 15.68
C TYR A 581 4.67 11.29 15.76
N ASN A 582 3.34 11.17 15.67
CA ASN A 582 2.64 9.88 15.67
C ASN A 582 2.45 9.39 14.21
N PRO A 583 3.08 8.26 13.82
CA PRO A 583 2.91 7.64 12.50
C PRO A 583 1.46 7.38 12.08
N GLN A 584 0.57 7.08 13.04
CA GLN A 584 -0.83 6.74 12.75
C GLN A 584 -1.57 7.88 12.03
N ILE A 585 -1.15 9.14 12.23
CA ILE A 585 -1.75 10.29 11.55
C ILE A 585 -1.51 10.23 10.03
N ILE A 586 -0.39 9.67 9.59
CA ILE A 586 -0.09 9.51 8.17
C ILE A 586 -1.13 8.59 7.52
N GLU A 587 -1.35 7.40 8.09
CA GLU A 587 -2.36 6.45 7.62
C GLU A 587 -3.76 7.10 7.56
N LYS A 588 -4.14 7.82 8.61
CA LYS A 588 -5.44 8.50 8.70
C LYS A 588 -5.62 9.52 7.59
N LEU A 589 -4.64 10.40 7.36
CA LEU A 589 -4.74 11.42 6.32
C LEU A 589 -4.65 10.86 4.90
N LEU A 590 -3.86 9.81 4.68
CA LEU A 590 -3.81 9.12 3.38
C LEU A 590 -5.19 8.56 3.01
N LEU A 591 -5.87 7.90 3.95
CA LEU A 591 -7.22 7.39 3.69
C LEU A 591 -8.23 8.51 3.45
N ILE A 592 -8.23 9.55 4.29
CA ILE A 592 -9.13 10.70 4.13
C ILE A 592 -8.93 11.35 2.76
N LEU A 593 -7.68 11.58 2.35
CA LEU A 593 -7.37 12.15 1.04
C LEU A 593 -7.77 11.20 -0.10
N ARG A 594 -7.54 9.89 0.04
CA ARG A 594 -7.96 8.89 -0.96
C ARG A 594 -9.47 8.93 -1.19
N VAL A 595 -10.26 8.96 -0.11
CA VAL A 595 -11.73 9.06 -0.21
C VAL A 595 -12.14 10.38 -0.88
N TYR A 596 -11.56 11.50 -0.45
CA TYR A 596 -11.82 12.80 -1.06
C TYR A 596 -11.46 12.84 -2.55
N TRP A 597 -10.28 12.32 -2.92
CA TRP A 597 -9.81 12.25 -4.30
C TRP A 597 -10.75 11.41 -5.17
N ASN A 598 -11.10 10.21 -4.72
CA ASN A 598 -11.89 9.28 -5.51
C ASN A 598 -13.32 9.76 -5.71
N TYR A 599 -13.97 10.34 -4.69
CA TYR A 599 -15.42 10.56 -4.67
C TYR A 599 -15.85 12.03 -4.71
N CYS A 600 -15.01 12.96 -4.26
CA CYS A 600 -15.40 14.36 -4.08
C CYS A 600 -14.65 15.33 -4.99
N PHE A 601 -13.43 14.98 -5.40
CA PHE A 601 -12.55 15.89 -6.13
C PHE A 601 -12.60 15.61 -7.64
N VAL A 602 -13.08 16.59 -8.41
CA VAL A 602 -12.94 16.58 -9.87
C VAL A 602 -11.56 17.14 -10.22
N PRO A 603 -10.66 16.34 -10.81
CA PRO A 603 -9.30 16.80 -11.08
C PRO A 603 -9.26 17.98 -12.06
N LYS A 604 -8.41 18.97 -11.79
CA LYS A 604 -8.19 20.09 -12.73
C LYS A 604 -7.72 19.55 -14.08
N GLY A 605 -8.33 20.02 -15.17
CA GLY A 605 -8.08 19.54 -16.53
C GLY A 605 -8.83 18.25 -16.93
N SER A 606 -9.76 17.80 -16.09
CA SER A 606 -10.75 16.77 -16.45
C SER A 606 -11.69 17.34 -17.52
N GLU A 607 -11.60 16.84 -18.76
CA GLU A 607 -12.48 17.26 -19.86
C GLU A 607 -13.94 16.80 -19.65
N ASP A 608 -14.11 15.64 -19.01
CA ASP A 608 -15.42 15.03 -18.74
C ASP A 608 -16.10 15.55 -17.46
N GLY A 609 -15.42 16.36 -16.65
CA GLY A 609 -15.95 16.89 -15.38
C GLY A 609 -16.22 15.83 -14.30
N LYS A 610 -15.72 14.60 -14.47
CA LYS A 610 -16.03 13.45 -13.59
C LYS A 610 -14.96 13.21 -12.53
N THR A 611 -15.40 12.71 -11.38
CA THR A 611 -14.53 12.14 -10.35
C THR A 611 -13.99 10.76 -10.78
N PRO A 612 -12.87 10.29 -10.18
CA PRO A 612 -12.38 8.95 -10.45
C PRO A 612 -13.39 7.83 -10.19
N ALA A 613 -14.19 7.93 -9.13
CA ALA A 613 -15.22 6.94 -8.80
C ALA A 613 -16.37 6.91 -9.81
N GLU A 614 -16.71 8.05 -10.43
CA GLU A 614 -17.67 8.11 -11.54
C GLU A 614 -17.13 7.39 -12.78
N ARG A 615 -15.86 7.63 -13.14
CA ARG A 615 -15.24 6.95 -14.29
C ARG A 615 -15.15 5.44 -14.10
N LEU A 616 -14.90 4.98 -12.87
CA LEU A 616 -14.82 3.55 -12.55
C LEU A 616 -16.22 2.89 -12.38
N GLY A 617 -17.29 3.66 -12.17
CA GLY A 617 -18.65 3.14 -11.98
C GLY A 617 -19.04 2.85 -10.51
N LEU A 618 -18.30 3.40 -9.54
CA LEU A 618 -18.61 3.29 -8.10
C LEU A 618 -19.53 4.39 -7.59
N ALA A 619 -19.63 5.50 -8.31
CA ALA A 619 -20.53 6.62 -8.03
C ALA A 619 -21.29 7.02 -9.30
N LYS A 620 -22.54 7.48 -9.13
CA LYS A 620 -23.37 8.01 -10.23
C LYS A 620 -23.12 9.50 -10.50
N GLY A 621 -22.43 10.17 -9.58
CA GLY A 621 -22.15 11.59 -9.58
C GLY A 621 -21.12 11.91 -8.50
N ARG A 622 -20.65 13.16 -8.50
CA ARG A 622 -19.80 13.69 -7.43
C ARG A 622 -20.48 13.54 -6.07
N VAL A 623 -19.75 13.01 -5.10
CA VAL A 623 -20.23 12.84 -3.72
C VAL A 623 -19.93 14.11 -2.92
N HIS A 624 -20.88 14.56 -2.11
CA HIS A 624 -20.67 15.68 -1.21
C HIS A 624 -19.90 15.22 0.03
N VAL A 625 -19.10 16.11 0.62
CA VAL A 625 -18.27 15.75 1.79
C VAL A 625 -19.16 15.40 2.98
N GLU A 626 -20.32 16.04 3.08
CA GLU A 626 -21.36 15.83 4.07
C GLU A 626 -21.90 14.38 4.03
N ASP A 627 -22.05 13.80 2.83
CA ASP A 627 -22.49 12.41 2.64
C ASP A 627 -21.48 11.39 3.19
N ILE A 628 -20.23 11.82 3.39
CA ILE A 628 -19.16 11.02 3.97
C ILE A 628 -19.05 11.31 5.46
N VAL A 629 -18.99 12.58 5.85
CA VAL A 629 -18.81 13.03 7.25
C VAL A 629 -19.96 12.58 8.15
N TYR A 630 -21.18 12.55 7.61
CA TYR A 630 -22.39 12.14 8.32
C TYR A 630 -22.93 10.81 7.81
N PHE A 631 -22.05 9.98 7.26
CA PHE A 631 -22.41 8.70 6.71
C PHE A 631 -23.01 7.77 7.78
N ASP A 632 -24.25 7.35 7.57
CA ASP A 632 -24.89 6.31 8.37
C ASP A 632 -24.88 4.99 7.58
N PRO A 633 -24.13 3.96 8.01
CA PRO A 633 -24.11 2.66 7.34
C PRO A 633 -25.48 1.98 7.30
N TYR A 634 -26.41 2.39 8.16
CA TYR A 634 -27.76 1.84 8.27
C TYR A 634 -28.86 2.83 7.85
N GLY A 635 -28.49 4.02 7.40
CA GLY A 635 -29.43 5.00 6.86
C GLY A 635 -30.05 4.52 5.56
N ALA A 636 -31.35 4.76 5.38
CA ALA A 636 -32.01 4.55 4.09
C ALA A 636 -31.52 5.63 3.11
N HIS A 637 -30.70 5.24 2.14
CA HIS A 637 -30.20 6.11 1.07
C HIS A 637 -30.34 5.45 -0.30
#